data_AF-A0A944C9L6-F1
#
_entry.id   AF-A0A944C9L6-F1
#
_cell.length_a   1.000
_cell.length_b   1.000
_cell.length_c   1.000
_cell.angle_alpha   90.00
_cell.angle_beta   90.00
_cell.angle_gamma   90.00
#
_symmetry.space_group_name_H-M   'P 1'
#
loop_
_entity.id
_entity.type
_entity.pdbx_description
1 polymer ?
#
loop_
_entity_poly.entity_id
_entity_poly.type
_entity_poly.pdbx_seq_one_letter_code
_entity_poly.pdbx_strand_id
1 'polypeptide(L)'
;MSADVDLEALRHGRCLLIATDTVYGLAALPGSEGYGQIFQLKQRPAGQVLPWLIADASQLERWAAEPPAYALRLAAALWPGGLPLVLRAAERARARG
;
A
#
# COMPACT_ATOMS: atom_id res chain seq x y z
N MET A 1 17.75 -3.90 -8.49
CA MET A 1 17.87 -4.88 -7.40
C MET A 1 16.55 -5.62 -7.34
N SER A 2 16.45 -6.81 -7.94
CA SER A 2 15.21 -7.61 -7.96
C SER A 2 14.98 -8.10 -6.53
N ALA A 3 14.10 -7.45 -5.78
CA ALA A 3 13.56 -8.09 -4.58
C ALA A 3 12.55 -9.11 -5.09
N ASP A 4 12.92 -10.39 -5.09
CA ASP A 4 11.98 -11.48 -5.31
C ASP A 4 11.02 -11.49 -4.11
N VAL A 5 9.96 -10.71 -4.22
CA VAL A 5 8.85 -10.74 -3.27
C VAL A 5 8.32 -12.16 -3.28
N ASP A 6 8.25 -12.81 -2.12
CA ASP A 6 7.66 -14.14 -1.98
C ASP A 6 6.15 -14.05 -2.22
N LEU A 7 5.77 -14.09 -3.49
CA LEU A 7 4.38 -13.99 -3.94
C LEU A 7 3.53 -15.12 -3.37
N GLU A 8 4.13 -16.27 -3.09
CA GLU A 8 3.41 -17.42 -2.55
C GLU A 8 3.06 -17.18 -1.08
N ALA A 9 4.00 -16.69 -0.28
CA ALA A 9 3.72 -16.26 1.08
C ALA A 9 2.68 -15.12 1.13
N LEU A 10 2.76 -14.15 0.20
CA LEU A 10 1.76 -13.08 0.09
C LEU A 10 0.36 -13.63 -0.22
N ARG A 11 0.26 -14.57 -1.18
CA ARG A 11 -1.00 -15.24 -1.56
C ARG A 11 -1.58 -16.07 -0.43
N HIS A 12 -0.73 -16.69 0.39
CA HIS A 12 -1.12 -17.36 1.63
C HIS A 12 -1.44 -16.40 2.79
N GLY A 13 -1.52 -15.09 2.51
CA GLY A 13 -1.94 -14.08 3.46
C GLY A 13 -0.90 -13.73 4.52
N ARG A 14 0.38 -14.07 4.32
CA ARG A 14 1.47 -13.78 5.26
C ARG A 14 1.95 -12.33 5.15
N CYS A 15 2.56 -11.83 6.22
CA CYS A 15 3.26 -10.56 6.24
C CYS A 15 4.67 -10.72 5.65
N LEU A 16 5.07 -9.79 4.79
CA LEU A 16 6.38 -9.76 4.13
C LEU A 16 7.16 -8.52 4.54
N LEU A 17 8.49 -8.65 4.60
CA LEU A 17 9.42 -7.53 4.65
C LEU A 17 9.79 -7.15 3.21
N ILE A 18 9.49 -5.92 2.82
CA ILE A 18 9.76 -5.40 1.47
C ILE A 18 10.79 -4.29 1.54
N ALA A 19 11.80 -4.35 0.67
CA ALA A 19 12.72 -3.24 0.46
C ALA A 19 12.00 -2.13 -0.33
N THR A 20 12.15 -0.88 0.11
CA THR A 20 11.76 0.30 -0.69
C THR A 20 12.97 1.19 -0.92
N ASP A 21 12.80 2.26 -1.69
CA ASP A 21 13.80 3.29 -1.94
C ASP A 21 14.16 4.11 -0.69
N THR A 22 13.30 4.12 0.33
CA THR A 22 13.45 4.93 1.55
C THR A 22 13.74 4.09 2.79
N VAL A 23 12.91 3.08 3.06
CA VAL A 23 13.02 2.20 4.25
C VAL A 23 12.49 0.80 3.95
N TYR A 24 12.81 -0.17 4.80
CA TYR A 24 12.09 -1.45 4.74
C TYR A 24 10.65 -1.30 5.26
N GLY A 25 9.70 -1.83 4.51
CA GLY A 25 8.29 -1.87 4.85
C GLY A 25 7.84 -3.27 5.28
N LEU A 26 6.85 -3.35 6.15
CA LEU A 26 6.07 -4.58 6.34
C LEU A 26 4.80 -4.45 5.49
N ALA A 27 4.51 -5.45 4.67
CA ALA A 27 3.40 -5.46 3.75
C ALA A 27 2.64 -6.78 3.83
N ALA A 28 1.33 -6.71 3.63
CA ALA A 28 0.42 -7.85 3.58
C ALA A 28 -0.78 -7.49 2.71
N LEU A 29 -1.52 -8.51 2.28
CA LEU A 29 -2.79 -8.27 1.60
C LEU A 29 -3.82 -7.70 2.60
N PRO A 30 -4.65 -6.73 2.19
CA PRO A 30 -5.70 -6.21 3.07
C PRO A 30 -6.65 -7.33 3.53
N GLY A 31 -6.98 -7.36 4.82
CA GLY A 31 -7.84 -8.38 5.44
C GLY A 31 -7.19 -9.75 5.68
N SER A 32 -5.91 -9.95 5.35
CA SER A 32 -5.21 -11.21 5.62
C SER A 32 -4.71 -11.31 7.07
N GLU A 33 -4.32 -12.51 7.51
CA GLU A 33 -3.67 -12.71 8.81
C GLU A 33 -2.42 -11.81 8.97
N GLY A 34 -1.61 -11.73 7.92
CA GLY A 34 -0.44 -10.87 7.83
C GLY A 34 -0.75 -9.39 8.02
N TYR A 35 -1.93 -8.90 7.63
CA TYR A 35 -2.33 -7.52 7.87
C TYR A 35 -2.42 -7.22 9.37
N GLY A 36 -3.00 -8.13 10.15
CA GLY A 36 -3.03 -8.05 11.61
C GLY A 36 -1.62 -8.12 12.23
N GLN A 37 -0.75 -8.97 11.68
CA GLN A 37 0.63 -9.11 12.13
C GLN A 37 1.44 -7.80 12.00
N ILE A 38 1.15 -6.95 11.01
CA ILE A 38 1.84 -5.66 10.86
C ILE A 38 1.67 -4.80 12.13
N PHE A 39 0.45 -4.75 12.69
CA PHE A 39 0.18 -3.95 13.89
C PHE A 39 0.88 -4.53 15.12
N GLN A 40 0.86 -5.85 15.27
CA GLN A 40 1.52 -6.55 16.37
C GLN A 40 3.04 -6.34 16.33
N LEU A 41 3.67 -6.56 15.17
CA LEU A 41 5.11 -6.43 14.97
C LEU A 41 5.59 -4.98 15.13
N LYS A 42 4.82 -4.00 14.64
CA LYS A 42 5.14 -2.58 14.80
C LYS A 42 4.74 -2.00 16.16
N GLN A 43 4.12 -2.80 17.03
CA GLN A 43 3.57 -2.36 18.32
C GLN A 43 2.64 -1.14 18.16
N ARG A 44 1.78 -1.17 17.14
CA ARG A 44 0.83 -0.08 16.84
C ARG A 44 -0.58 -0.50 17.23
N PRO A 45 -1.43 0.44 17.68
CA PRO A 45 -2.85 0.21 17.84
C PRO A 45 -3.45 -0.41 16.57
N ALA A 46 -4.27 -1.44 16.74
CA ALA A 46 -5.00 -2.06 15.64
C ALA A 46 -5.93 -1.02 14.98
N GLY A 47 -6.07 -1.10 13.66
CA GLY A 47 -6.94 -0.21 12.89
C GLY A 47 -6.35 1.17 12.57
N GLN A 48 -5.07 1.42 12.90
CA GLN A 48 -4.38 2.57 12.32
C GLN A 48 -4.28 2.44 10.79
N VAL A 49 -4.40 3.55 10.08
CA VAL A 49 -4.31 3.56 8.62
C VAL A 49 -2.89 3.18 8.19
N LEU A 50 -2.80 2.17 7.32
CA LEU A 50 -1.58 1.81 6.62
C LEU A 50 -1.58 2.41 5.20
N PRO A 51 -0.42 2.87 4.69
CA PRO A 51 -0.32 3.32 3.31
C PRO A 51 -0.53 2.15 2.35
N TRP A 52 -1.26 2.41 1.26
CA TRP A 52 -1.46 1.46 0.18
C TRP A 52 -0.32 1.59 -0.83
N LEU A 53 0.35 0.48 -1.13
CA LEU A 53 1.33 0.41 -2.20
C LEU A 53 0.62 -0.09 -3.47
N ILE A 54 0.66 0.72 -4.51
CA ILE A 54 0.08 0.42 -5.82
C ILE A 54 1.20 0.33 -6.86
N ALA A 55 0.98 -0.43 -7.93
CA ALA A 55 2.04 -0.72 -8.89
C ALA A 55 2.49 0.52 -9.68
N ASP A 56 1.53 1.38 -10.05
CA ASP A 56 1.77 2.55 -10.88
C ASP A 56 0.60 3.55 -10.80
N ALA A 57 0.80 4.74 -11.36
CA ALA A 57 -0.15 5.85 -11.30
C ALA A 57 -1.51 5.55 -11.99
N SER A 58 -1.57 4.63 -12.95
CA SER A 58 -2.83 4.25 -13.61
C SER A 58 -3.83 3.58 -12.65
N GLN A 59 -3.34 3.09 -11.50
CA GLN A 59 -4.17 2.48 -10.48
C GLN A 59 -4.75 3.51 -9.49
N LEU A 60 -4.35 4.78 -9.55
CA LEU A 60 -4.77 5.77 -8.55
C LEU A 60 -6.29 5.92 -8.51
N GLU A 61 -6.95 6.03 -9.66
CA GLU A 61 -8.41 6.17 -9.77
C GLU A 61 -9.17 4.93 -9.31
N ARG A 62 -8.52 3.76 -9.25
CA ARG A 62 -9.13 2.54 -8.69
C ARG A 62 -9.26 2.61 -7.17
N TRP A 63 -8.37 3.33 -6.51
CA TRP A 63 -8.23 3.32 -5.04
C TRP A 63 -8.57 4.66 -4.39
N ALA A 64 -8.53 5.76 -5.14
CA ALA A 64 -8.98 7.08 -4.72
C ALA A 64 -10.33 7.43 -5.37
N ALA A 65 -11.27 7.93 -4.58
CA ALA A 65 -12.52 8.49 -5.07
C ALA A 65 -12.27 9.89 -5.63
N GLU A 66 -12.52 10.06 -6.92
CA GLU A 66 -12.46 11.37 -7.61
C GLU A 66 -11.15 12.13 -7.31
N PRO A 67 -9.97 11.56 -7.62
CA PRO A 67 -8.71 12.21 -7.31
C PRO A 67 -8.62 13.55 -8.06
N PRO A 68 -8.23 14.64 -7.37
CA PRO A 68 -8.14 15.94 -8.01
C PRO A 68 -7.04 15.94 -9.08
N ALA A 69 -7.19 16.79 -10.11
CA ALA A 69 -6.26 16.84 -11.24
C ALA A 69 -4.78 17.03 -10.83
N TYR A 70 -4.52 17.79 -9.76
CA TYR A 70 -3.15 17.95 -9.26
C TYR A 70 -2.56 16.64 -8.74
N ALA A 71 -3.36 15.77 -8.11
CA ALA A 71 -2.90 14.49 -7.57
C ALA A 71 -2.52 13.53 -8.70
N LEU A 72 -3.33 13.48 -9.77
CA LEU A 72 -3.02 12.72 -10.98
C LEU A 72 -1.72 13.21 -11.63
N ARG A 73 -1.54 14.54 -11.74
CA ARG A 73 -0.31 15.14 -12.29
C ARG A 73 0.93 14.83 -11.45
N LEU A 74 0.81 14.91 -10.13
CA LEU A 74 1.92 14.59 -9.21
C LEU A 74 2.28 13.11 -9.29
N ALA A 75 1.28 12.21 -9.28
CA ALA A 75 1.49 10.78 -9.43
C ALA A 75 2.19 10.46 -10.77
N ALA A 76 1.71 11.03 -11.88
CA ALA A 76 2.30 10.80 -13.20
C ALA A 76 3.76 11.30 -13.32
N ALA A 77 4.11 12.37 -12.61
CA ALA A 77 5.44 12.97 -12.69
C ALA A 77 6.45 12.38 -11.69
N LEU A 78 5.99 11.93 -10.53
CA LEU A 78 6.85 11.58 -9.40
C LEU A 78 6.76 10.10 -8.99
N TRP A 79 5.86 9.32 -9.60
CA TRP A 79 5.82 7.86 -9.41
C TRP A 79 6.36 7.10 -10.62
N PRO A 80 7.13 6.01 -10.40
CA PRO A 80 7.54 5.46 -9.10
C PRO A 80 8.55 6.35 -8.34
N GLY A 81 8.35 6.52 -7.03
CA GLY A 81 9.19 7.34 -6.16
C GLY A 81 8.56 7.61 -4.79
N GLY A 82 9.33 8.23 -3.88
CA GLY A 82 8.97 8.43 -2.47
C GLY A 82 7.89 9.48 -2.16
N LEU A 83 6.94 9.77 -3.06
CA LEU A 83 5.84 10.70 -2.80
C LEU A 83 4.59 9.99 -2.30
N PRO A 84 4.24 10.02 -1.00
CA PRO A 84 2.92 9.60 -0.57
C PRO A 84 1.85 10.64 -0.93
N LEU A 85 0.67 10.19 -1.37
CA LEU A 85 -0.52 11.03 -1.57
C LEU A 85 -1.63 10.63 -0.59
N VAL A 86 -2.19 11.61 0.13
CA VAL A 86 -3.35 11.41 1.01
C VAL A 86 -4.60 11.86 0.28
N LEU A 87 -5.48 10.90 -0.04
CA LEU A 87 -6.67 11.10 -0.85
C LEU A 87 -7.89 10.44 -0.19
N ARG A 88 -9.08 10.83 -0.65
CA ARG A 88 -10.32 10.14 -0.26
C ARG A 88 -10.31 8.74 -0.85
N ALA A 89 -10.39 7.73 0.00
CA ALA A 89 -10.44 6.33 -0.43
C ALA A 89 -11.73 6.03 -1.24
N ALA A 90 -11.57 5.32 -2.35
CA ALA A 90 -12.69 4.71 -3.09
C ALA A 90 -13.40 3.65 -2.24
N GLU A 91 -14.66 3.36 -2.55
CA GLU A 91 -15.44 2.32 -1.87
C GLU A 91 -14.70 0.97 -1.84
N ARG A 92 -14.05 0.63 -2.95
CA ARG A 92 -13.25 -0.59 -3.10
C ARG A 92 -12.08 -0.68 -2.11
N ALA A 93 -11.44 0.44 -1.78
CA ALA A 93 -10.36 0.50 -0.82
C ALA A 93 -10.90 0.33 0.61
N ARG A 94 -12.05 0.94 0.91
CA ARG A 94 -12.71 0.84 2.22
C ARG A 94 -13.21 -0.57 2.52
N ALA A 95 -13.75 -1.27 1.53
CA ALA A 95 -14.25 -2.64 1.67
C ALA A 95 -13.13 -3.68 1.94
N ARG A 96 -11.87 -3.27 1.87
CA ARG A 96 -10.69 -4.13 2.03
C ARG A 96 -9.83 -3.74 3.24
N GLY A 97 -10.05 -2.57 3.82
CA GLY A 97 -9.31 -2.05 4.97
C GLY A 97 -9.85 -2.52 6.31
#